data_AF-A0A0K1XGD4-F1
#
_entry.id   AF-A0A0K1XGD4-F1
#
_cell.length_a   1.000
_cell.length_b   1.000
_cell.length_c   1.000
_cell.angle_alpha   90.00
_cell.angle_beta   90.00
_cell.angle_gamma   90.00
#
_symmetry.space_group_name_H-M   'P 1'
#
loop_
_entity.id
_entity.type
_entity.pdbx_description
1 polymer ?
#
loop_
_entity_poly.entity_id
_entity_poly.type
_entity_poly.pdbx_seq_one_letter_code
_entity_poly.pdbx_strand_id
1 'polypeptide(L)' 'MNIYQQLVKHFNSQLATAAALNVDQSTVSGWVRGKHGMSAITAIKAERLTGGAFKATQLCSELSELASAEMNFTQKQAK' A
#
# COMPACT_ATOMS: atom_id res chain seq x y z
N MET A 1 -10.93 11.74 1.53
CA MET A 1 -9.90 11.10 2.37
C MET A 1 -9.20 10.04 1.52
N ASN A 2 -7.90 10.17 1.24
CA ASN A 2 -7.16 9.21 0.41
C ASN A 2 -6.88 7.90 1.16
N ILE A 3 -6.40 6.87 0.47
CA ILE A 3 -6.15 5.55 1.07
C ILE A 3 -5.13 5.60 2.21
N TYR A 4 -4.13 6.48 2.12
CA TYR A 4 -3.14 6.65 3.18
C TYR A 4 -3.73 7.32 4.43
N GLN A 5 -4.66 8.26 4.28
CA GLN A 5 -5.40 8.84 5.40
C GLN A 5 -6.30 7.80 6.08
N GLN A 6 -6.88 6.87 5.30
CA GLN A 6 -7.64 5.74 5.85
C GLN A 6 -6.75 4.76 6.61
N LEU A 7 -5.58 4.43 6.06
CA LEU A 7 -4.57 3.59 6.72
C LEU A 7 -4.10 4.21 8.04
N VAL A 8 -3.83 5.52 8.04
CA VAL A 8 -3.46 6.28 9.24
C VAL A 8 -4.56 6.24 10.30
N LYS A 9 -5.83 6.36 9.88
CA LYS A 9 -6.97 6.23 10.77
C LYS A 9 -7.07 4.81 11.36
N HIS A 10 -6.79 3.77 10.57
CA HIS A 10 -6.78 2.38 11.04
C HIS A 10 -5.72 2.15 12.13
N PHE A 11 -4.54 2.74 11.99
CA PHE A 11 -3.48 2.72 13.01
C PHE A 11 -3.58 3.86 14.04
N ASN A 12 -4.69 4.61 14.08
CA ASN A 12 -4.96 5.78 14.92
C ASN A 12 -4.17 7.07 14.62
N SER A 13 -2.88 7.01 14.28
CA SER A 13 -2.08 8.21 14.00
C SER A 13 -0.94 7.96 13.00
N GLN A 14 -0.38 9.04 12.44
CA GLN A 14 0.77 8.90 11.53
C GLN A 14 1.98 8.30 12.24
N LEU A 15 2.21 8.65 13.51
CA LEU A 15 3.30 8.10 14.31
C LEU A 15 3.10 6.61 14.61
N ALA A 16 1.89 6.21 14.98
CA ALA A 16 1.56 4.80 15.20
C ALA A 16 1.63 3.98 13.90
N THR A 17 1.21 4.55 12.77
CA THR A 17 1.40 3.95 11.43
C THR A 17 2.88 3.75 11.12
N ALA A 18 3.70 4.77 11.38
CA ALA A 18 5.13 4.75 11.14
C ALA A 18 5.82 3.65 11.97
N ALA A 19 5.49 3.57 13.26
CA ALA A 19 5.98 2.54 14.17
C ALA A 19 5.55 1.12 13.71
N ALA A 20 4.27 0.94 13.37
CA ALA A 20 3.76 -0.36 12.90
C ALA A 20 4.46 -0.81 11.61
N LEU A 21 4.67 0.11 10.67
CA LEU A 21 5.29 -0.17 9.37
C LEU A 21 6.82 -0.13 9.41
N ASN A 22 7.44 0.29 10.52
CA ASN A 22 8.88 0.49 10.67
C ASN A 22 9.45 1.45 9.61
N VAL A 23 8.85 2.64 9.53
CA VAL A 23 9.29 3.76 8.68
C VAL A 23 9.29 5.04 9.51
N ASP A 24 9.81 6.13 8.96
CA ASP A 24 9.72 7.43 9.60
C ASP A 24 8.32 8.04 9.46
N GLN A 25 7.89 8.82 10.46
CA GLN A 25 6.62 9.54 10.39
C GLN A 25 6.57 10.55 9.23
N SER A 26 7.73 11.10 8.83
CA SER A 26 7.85 11.97 7.65
C SER A 26 7.50 11.23 6.35
N THR A 27 7.84 9.95 6.23
CA THR A 27 7.44 9.09 5.12
C THR A 27 5.92 8.94 5.06
N VAL A 28 5.28 8.69 6.21
CA VAL A 28 3.81 8.60 6.31
C VAL A 28 3.14 9.92 5.91
N SER A 29 3.69 11.04 6.38
CA SER A 29 3.23 12.39 6.00
C SER A 29 3.36 12.63 4.49
N GLY A 30 4.44 12.16 3.87
CA GLY A 30 4.65 12.17 2.42
C GLY A 30 3.54 11.44 1.66
N TRP A 31 3.15 10.24 2.11
CA TRP A 31 2.04 9.49 1.52
C TRP A 31 0.70 10.20 1.68
N VAL A 32 0.38 10.68 2.89
CA VAL A 32 -0.88 11.38 3.19
C VAL A 32 -1.04 12.63 2.31
N ARG A 33 0.04 13.34 2.02
CA ARG A 33 0.07 14.52 1.15
C ARG A 33 0.20 14.20 -0.34
N GLY A 34 0.34 12.93 -0.72
CA GLY A 34 0.49 12.49 -2.10
C GLY A 34 1.84 12.86 -2.74
N LYS A 35 2.90 13.09 -1.95
CA LYS A 35 4.24 13.42 -2.49
C LYS A 35 4.90 12.24 -3.19
N HIS A 36 4.72 11.05 -2.64
CA HIS A 36 5.23 9.79 -3.17
C HIS A 36 4.33 8.64 -2.71
N GLY A 37 4.39 7.51 -3.40
CA GLY A 37 3.69 6.29 -3.03
C GLY A 37 4.41 5.47 -1.96
N MET A 38 3.78 4.36 -1.56
CA MET A 38 4.38 3.34 -0.70
C MET A 38 5.20 2.34 -1.55
N SER A 39 6.34 1.90 -1.05
CA SER A 39 7.12 0.83 -1.69
C SER A 39 6.40 -0.52 -1.58
N ALA A 40 6.72 -1.45 -2.47
CA ALA A 40 6.12 -2.80 -2.47
C ALA A 40 6.27 -3.52 -1.11
N ILE A 41 7.47 -3.45 -0.50
CA ILE A 41 7.76 -4.10 0.79
C ILE A 41 6.86 -3.53 1.90
N THR A 42 6.77 -2.20 1.98
CA THR A 42 5.95 -1.53 2.99
C THR A 42 4.46 -1.79 2.76
N ALA A 43 4.01 -1.84 1.50
CA ALA A 43 2.63 -2.14 1.14
C ALA A 43 2.21 -3.56 1.53
N ILE A 44 3.08 -4.56 1.28
CA ILE A 44 2.86 -5.95 1.72
C ILE A 44 2.80 -6.03 3.25
N LYS A 45 3.67 -5.30 3.95
CA LYS A 45 3.66 -5.25 5.43
C LYS A 45 2.35 -4.64 5.94
N ALA A 46 1.88 -3.55 5.34
CA ALA A 46 0.61 -2.93 5.68
C ALA A 46 -0.57 -3.90 5.47
N GLU A 47 -0.59 -4.63 4.36
CA GLU A 47 -1.63 -5.64 4.11
C GLU A 47 -1.66 -6.71 5.20
N ARG A 48 -0.49 -7.27 5.56
CA ARG A 48 -0.39 -8.30 6.59
C ARG A 48 -0.83 -7.80 7.96
N LEU A 49 -0.38 -6.62 8.37
CA LEU A 49 -0.69 -6.06 9.69
C LEU A 49 -2.15 -5.60 9.82
N THR A 50 -2.81 -5.30 8.70
CA THR A 50 -4.22 -4.90 8.68
C THR A 50 -5.17 -6.07 8.36
N GLY A 51 -4.65 -7.31 8.30
CA GLY A 51 -5.46 -8.49 8.00
C GLY A 51 -6.11 -8.45 6.61
N GLY A 52 -5.50 -7.75 5.65
CA GLY A 52 -6.04 -7.61 4.30
C GLY A 52 -7.03 -6.47 4.10
N ALA A 53 -7.30 -5.64 5.13
CA ALA A 53 -8.19 -4.48 5.00
C ALA A 53 -7.67 -3.44 4.00
N PHE A 54 -6.34 -3.37 3.84
CA PHE A 54 -5.67 -2.57 2.80
C PHE A 54 -4.82 -3.50 1.95
N LYS A 55 -5.12 -3.61 0.66
CA LYS A 55 -4.35 -4.47 -0.25
C LYS A 55 -3.07 -3.80 -0.69
N ALA A 56 -1.98 -4.56 -0.82
CA ALA A 56 -0.71 -4.03 -1.24
C ALA A 56 -0.78 -3.39 -2.64
N THR A 57 -1.60 -3.95 -3.54
CA THR A 57 -1.90 -3.40 -4.87
C THR A 57 -2.63 -2.06 -4.83
N GLN A 58 -3.37 -1.76 -3.75
CA GLN A 58 -4.02 -0.45 -3.58
C GLN A 58 -3.08 0.61 -3.00
N LEU A 59 -2.05 0.18 -2.28
CA LEU A 59 -1.06 1.05 -1.62
C LEU A 59 0.17 1.31 -2.50
N CYS A 60 0.48 0.42 -3.43
CA CYS A 60 1.66 0.50 -4.29
C CYS A 60 1.25 0.33 -5.76
N SER A 61 1.47 1.38 -6.56
CA SER A 61 1.13 1.38 -7.99
C SER A 61 1.89 0.30 -8.77
N GLU A 62 3.17 0.08 -8.46
CA GLU A 62 3.97 -0.97 -9.12
C GLU A 62 3.35 -2.36 -8.92
N LEU A 63 2.84 -2.66 -7.73
CA LEU A 63 2.15 -3.93 -7.48
C LEU A 63 0.81 -4.01 -8.21
N SER A 64 0.10 -2.90 -8.37
CA SER A 64 -1.13 -2.85 -9.17
C SER A 64 -0.87 -3.15 -10.64
N GLU A 65 0.19 -2.58 -11.20
CA GLU A 65 0.59 -2.81 -12.60
C GLU A 65 1.02 -4.25 -12.81
N LEU A 66 1.80 -4.82 -11.88
CA LEU A 66 2.21 -6.23 -11.94
C LEU A 66 0.99 -7.18 -11.90
N ALA A 67 0.05 -6.94 -10.98
CA ALA A 67 -1.18 -7.74 -10.90
C ALA A 67 -2.02 -7.66 -12.19
N SER A 68 -2.06 -6.48 -12.81
CA SER A 68 -2.79 -6.27 -14.07
C SER A 68 -2.08 -6.94 -15.26
N ALA A 69 -0.75 -6.93 -15.28
CA ALA A 69 0.04 -7.62 -16.29
C ALA A 69 -0.16 -9.14 -16.24
N GLU A 70 -0.18 -9.76 -15.06
CA GLU A 70 -0.41 -11.20 -14.89
C GLU A 70 -1.76 -11.66 -15.47
N MET A 71 -2.82 -10.86 -15.32
CA MET A 71 -4.13 -11.15 -15.91
C MET A 71 -4.10 -11.13 -17.45
N ASN A 72 -3.23 -10.33 -18.06
CA ASN A 72 -3.11 -10.27 -19.52
C ASN A 72 -2.35 -11.47 -20.10
N PHE A 73 -1.42 -12.07 -19.36
CA PHE A 73 -0.68 -13.26 -19.79
C PHE A 73 -1.50 -14.54 -19.67
N THR A 74 -2.29 -14.68 -18.61
CA THR A 74 -3.15 -15.86 -18.39
C THR A 74 -4.25 -16.01 -19.45
N GLN A 75 -4.78 -14.89 -19.96
CA GLN A 75 -5.74 -14.90 -21.08
C GLN A 75 -5.13 -15.31 -22.43
N LYS A 76 -3.81 -15.20 -22.59
CA LYS A 76 -3.12 -15.48 -23.86
C LYS A 76 -2.71 -16.95 -24.05
N GLN A 77 -2.70 -17.75 -22.97
CA GLN A 77 -2.39 -19.19 -23.01
C GLN A 77 -3.65 -20.08 -23.13
N ALA A 78 -4.84 -19.49 -23.03
CA ALA A 78 -6.12 -20.20 -23.14
C ALA A 78 -6.74 -20.12 -24.56
N LYS A 79 -5.95 -19.76 -25.58
CA LYS A 79 -6.40 -19.67 -26.98
C LYS A 79 -5.52 -20.51 -27.90
#